data_AF-A0A359KJS9-F1
#
_entry.id   AF-A0A359KJS9-F1
#
_cell.length_a   1.000
_cell.length_b   1.000
_cell.length_c   1.000
_cell.angle_alpha   90.00
_cell.angle_beta   90.00
_cell.angle_gamma   90.00
#
_symmetry.space_group_name_H-M   'P 1'
#
loop_
_entity.id
_entity.type
_entity.pdbx_description
1 polymer ?
#
loop_
_entity_poly.entity_id
_entity_poly.type
_entity_poly.pdbx_seq_one_letter_code
_entity_poly.pdbx_strand_id
1 'polypeptide(L)'
;MRRRFVVVFALLAPLIAGCGAGASSQTGGASTGEPTATRAAAAFVAPSPAIEPIRFPGDEAPHDMLTEWWYYTGHLFTADGARYGFEYVIFQAERGAFPPYYAAHFAVTDNAGQRFVYDQRAGPDARRDTEAGFSLDLDGWTMAGALGHDRLVADMAG
;
A
#
# COMPACT_ATOMS: atom_id res chain seq x y z
N MET A 1 -59.97 -11.58 26.55
CA MET A 1 -59.22 -12.38 27.55
C MET A 1 -57.87 -12.76 26.96
N ARG A 2 -56.78 -12.45 27.68
CA ARG A 2 -55.42 -13.05 27.67
C ARG A 2 -54.59 -13.04 26.38
N ARG A 3 -53.30 -12.68 26.35
CA ARG A 3 -52.34 -11.99 27.24
C ARG A 3 -51.12 -11.72 26.34
N ARG A 4 -50.61 -10.48 26.31
CA ARG A 4 -49.39 -10.09 25.58
C ARG A 4 -48.18 -10.67 26.30
N PHE A 5 -47.32 -11.42 25.60
CA PHE A 5 -46.03 -11.88 26.12
C PHE A 5 -45.00 -10.77 25.87
N VAL A 6 -44.55 -10.13 26.95
CA VAL A 6 -43.35 -9.28 26.96
C VAL A 6 -42.21 -10.19 27.41
N VAL A 7 -41.27 -10.48 26.51
CA VAL A 7 -40.01 -11.16 26.86
C VAL A 7 -38.99 -10.07 27.20
N VAL A 8 -38.74 -9.89 28.50
CA VAL A 8 -37.65 -9.04 29.01
C VAL A 8 -36.38 -9.91 29.03
N PHE A 9 -35.43 -9.63 28.14
CA PHE A 9 -34.08 -10.18 28.26
C PHE A 9 -33.33 -9.38 29.34
N ALA A 10 -33.21 -9.98 30.52
CA ALA A 10 -32.40 -9.44 31.61
C ALA A 10 -30.91 -9.67 31.32
N LEU A 11 -30.16 -8.57 31.21
CA LEU A 11 -28.70 -8.53 31.18
C LEU A 11 -28.15 -9.09 32.50
N LEU A 12 -27.46 -10.23 32.46
CA LEU A 12 -26.59 -10.69 33.54
C LEU A 12 -25.13 -10.45 33.14
N ALA A 13 -24.54 -9.38 33.67
CA ALA A 13 -23.11 -9.12 33.62
C ALA A 13 -22.43 -9.82 34.81
N PRO A 14 -21.39 -10.66 34.62
CA PRO A 14 -20.60 -11.16 35.73
C PRO A 14 -19.56 -10.12 36.18
N LEU A 15 -19.74 -9.61 37.40
CA LEU A 15 -18.74 -8.88 38.18
C LEU A 15 -17.67 -9.87 38.66
N ILE A 16 -16.51 -9.88 37.99
CA ILE A 16 -15.31 -10.54 38.55
C ILE A 16 -14.48 -9.46 39.25
N ALA A 17 -14.63 -9.42 40.57
CA ALA A 17 -13.76 -8.67 41.47
C ALA A 17 -12.43 -9.44 41.63
N GLY A 18 -11.38 -8.98 40.96
CA GLY A 18 -10.01 -9.41 41.19
C GLY A 18 -9.22 -8.29 41.88
N CYS A 19 -9.24 -8.26 43.21
CA CYS A 19 -8.26 -7.52 44.01
C CYS A 19 -7.22 -8.50 44.53
N GLY A 20 -5.94 -8.28 44.23
CA GLY A 20 -4.86 -9.00 44.91
C GLY A 20 -3.48 -8.85 44.29
N ALA A 21 -2.61 -8.16 45.05
CA ALA A 21 -1.15 -8.13 44.98
C ALA A 21 -0.50 -7.22 43.92
N GLY A 22 0.10 -6.15 44.44
CA GLY A 22 0.76 -5.09 43.68
C GLY A 22 1.90 -5.58 42.80
N ALA A 23 1.89 -5.13 41.55
CA ALA A 23 3.09 -5.05 40.75
C ALA A 23 3.90 -3.87 41.28
N SER A 24 4.89 -4.17 42.11
CA SER A 24 5.98 -3.24 42.43
C SER A 24 6.53 -2.70 41.12
N SER A 25 6.43 -1.39 40.92
CA SER A 25 7.18 -0.65 39.91
C SER A 25 8.67 -0.82 40.22
N GLN A 26 9.28 -1.83 39.62
CA GLN A 26 10.73 -1.94 39.58
C GLN A 26 11.22 -0.81 38.68
N THR A 27 11.68 0.25 39.34
CA THR A 27 12.56 1.26 38.77
C THR A 27 13.85 0.54 38.38
N GLY A 28 13.88 -0.02 37.17
CA GLY A 28 15.10 -0.48 36.53
C GLY A 28 16.04 0.72 36.44
N GLY A 29 17.12 0.68 37.20
CA GLY A 29 18.12 1.73 37.21
C GLY A 29 18.57 2.04 35.79
N ALA A 30 18.55 3.33 35.45
CA ALA A 30 19.20 3.84 34.27
C ALA A 30 20.69 3.45 34.34
N SER A 31 21.07 2.42 33.57
CA SER A 31 22.46 2.24 33.22
C SER A 31 22.80 3.37 32.27
N THR A 32 23.57 4.34 32.76
CA THR A 32 24.25 5.36 31.97
C THR A 32 25.38 4.71 31.17
N GLY A 33 25.02 3.80 30.26
CA GLY A 33 25.85 3.45 29.13
C GLY A 33 25.37 4.31 27.99
N GLU A 34 26.19 5.25 27.52
CA GLU A 34 25.91 5.89 26.24
C GLU A 34 25.66 4.79 25.21
N PRO A 35 24.55 4.83 24.46
CA PRO A 35 24.46 4.01 23.27
C PRO A 35 25.61 4.50 22.39
N THR A 36 26.66 3.69 22.29
CA THR A 36 27.70 3.89 21.29
C THR A 36 26.98 3.82 19.94
N ALA A 37 26.61 4.98 19.42
CA ALA A 37 26.05 5.18 18.10
C ALA A 37 27.17 5.03 17.06
N THR A 38 27.90 3.92 17.12
CA THR A 38 28.85 3.50 16.09
C THR A 38 28.24 2.31 15.38
N ARG A 39 27.07 2.51 14.78
CA ARG A 39 26.56 1.61 13.76
C ARG A 39 25.92 2.42 12.64
N ALA A 40 26.74 2.64 11.61
CA ALA A 40 26.36 2.97 10.23
C ALA A 40 25.82 4.38 9.92
N ALA A 41 26.43 5.44 10.44
CA ALA A 41 26.26 6.77 9.85
C ALA A 41 26.96 6.94 8.48
N ALA A 42 27.79 5.97 8.06
CA ALA A 42 28.69 6.11 6.92
C ALA A 42 28.12 5.66 5.55
N ALA A 43 26.87 5.17 5.47
CA ALA A 43 26.34 4.58 4.23
C ALA A 43 25.51 5.55 3.35
N PHE A 44 25.30 6.81 3.74
CA PHE A 44 24.40 7.73 3.03
C PHE A 44 25.08 9.01 2.50
N VAL A 45 26.39 9.00 2.26
CA VAL A 45 27.11 10.14 1.65
C VAL A 45 27.78 9.72 0.35
N ALA A 46 27.08 8.96 -0.48
CA ALA A 46 27.35 9.07 -1.92
C ALA A 46 26.72 10.39 -2.37
N PRO A 47 27.45 11.29 -3.06
CA PRO A 47 26.80 12.44 -3.68
C PRO A 47 25.70 11.92 -4.60
N SER A 48 24.51 12.52 -4.52
CA SER A 48 23.47 12.22 -5.50
C SER A 48 24.07 12.40 -6.90
N PRO A 49 23.88 11.43 -7.81
CA PRO A 49 24.33 11.59 -9.18
C PRO A 49 23.81 12.93 -9.73
N ALA A 50 24.59 13.57 -10.60
CA ALA A 50 24.16 14.79 -11.25
C ALA A 50 22.78 14.54 -11.90
N ILE A 51 21.84 15.48 -11.71
CA ILE A 51 20.51 15.36 -12.28
C ILE A 51 20.66 15.42 -13.81
N GLU A 52 20.42 14.30 -14.48
CA GLU A 52 20.33 14.28 -15.93
C GLU A 52 18.97 14.81 -16.40
N PRO A 53 18.90 15.49 -17.55
CA PRO A 53 17.63 15.82 -18.16
C PRO A 53 16.82 14.56 -18.48
N ILE A 54 15.52 14.60 -18.20
CA ILE A 54 14.59 13.53 -18.57
C ILE A 54 14.43 13.48 -20.11
N ARG A 55 14.49 12.29 -20.70
CA ARG A 55 14.47 12.02 -22.14
C ARG A 55 13.35 11.04 -22.49
N PHE A 56 12.26 11.56 -23.05
CA PHE A 56 11.17 10.75 -23.58
C PHE A 56 11.48 10.23 -25.00
N PRO A 57 11.04 9.00 -25.37
CA PRO A 57 10.32 8.02 -24.54
C PRO A 57 11.22 7.14 -23.67
N GLY A 58 12.54 7.30 -23.70
CA GLY A 58 13.48 6.42 -23.01
C GLY A 58 13.22 6.30 -21.51
N ASP A 59 12.99 7.43 -20.84
CA ASP A 59 12.74 7.49 -19.40
C ASP A 59 11.28 7.16 -19.01
N GLU A 60 10.45 6.70 -19.95
CA GLU A 60 9.17 6.07 -19.64
C GLU A 60 9.33 4.58 -19.32
N ALA A 61 10.47 3.98 -19.67
CA ALA A 61 10.77 2.58 -19.37
C ALA A 61 11.09 2.38 -17.88
N PRO A 62 10.90 1.16 -17.34
CA PRO A 62 11.33 0.83 -15.98
C PRO A 62 12.83 1.07 -15.78
N HIS A 63 13.18 1.56 -14.60
CA HIS A 63 14.55 1.86 -14.20
C HIS A 63 15.06 0.85 -13.16
N ASP A 64 16.34 0.49 -13.27
CA ASP A 64 17.03 -0.37 -12.32
C ASP A 64 17.44 0.42 -11.06
N MET A 65 16.42 0.81 -10.28
CA MET A 65 16.52 1.67 -9.11
C MET A 65 15.92 0.99 -7.89
N LEU A 66 16.45 1.32 -6.70
CA LEU A 66 15.99 0.79 -5.41
C LEU A 66 14.47 0.87 -5.27
N THR A 67 13.86 1.95 -5.76
CA THR A 67 12.42 2.17 -5.70
C THR A 67 11.96 2.90 -6.94
N GLU A 68 10.89 2.41 -7.55
CA GLU A 68 10.19 3.02 -8.67
C GLU A 68 8.69 2.76 -8.51
N TRP A 69 7.85 3.65 -9.06
CA TRP A 69 6.39 3.56 -8.93
C TRP A 69 5.67 4.06 -10.17
N TRP A 70 4.59 3.36 -10.51
CA TRP A 70 3.58 3.78 -11.47
C TRP A 70 2.30 3.98 -10.69
N TYR A 71 1.83 5.24 -10.58
CA TYR A 71 0.76 5.61 -9.66
C TYR A 71 -0.28 6.49 -10.35
N TYR A 72 -1.46 5.92 -10.56
CA TYR A 72 -2.59 6.59 -11.18
C TYR A 72 -3.67 6.88 -10.14
N THR A 73 -4.14 8.12 -10.11
CA THR A 73 -5.28 8.52 -9.28
C THR A 73 -6.24 9.35 -10.11
N GLY A 74 -7.53 9.22 -9.83
CA GLY A 74 -8.50 10.00 -10.58
C GLY A 74 -9.93 9.73 -10.20
N HIS A 75 -10.82 10.17 -11.09
CA HIS A 75 -12.25 9.99 -10.94
C HIS A 75 -12.83 9.34 -12.19
N LEU A 76 -13.69 8.35 -11.98
CA LEU A 76 -14.49 7.71 -13.02
C LEU A 76 -15.87 8.34 -13.01
N PHE A 77 -16.44 8.53 -14.20
CA PHE A 77 -17.78 9.06 -14.40
C PHE A 77 -18.58 8.07 -15.23
N THR A 78 -19.73 7.66 -14.72
CA THR A 78 -20.66 6.81 -15.46
C THR A 78 -21.58 7.64 -16.34
N ALA A 79 -22.23 7.01 -17.32
CA ALA A 79 -23.14 7.70 -18.24
C ALA A 79 -24.37 8.32 -17.56
N ASP A 80 -24.79 7.77 -16.41
CA ASP A 80 -25.86 8.30 -15.57
C ASP A 80 -25.39 9.35 -14.55
N GLY A 81 -24.11 9.74 -14.60
CA GLY A 81 -23.55 10.84 -13.83
C GLY A 81 -23.04 10.48 -12.43
N ALA A 82 -22.98 9.18 -12.08
CA ALA A 82 -22.31 8.77 -10.86
C ALA A 82 -20.79 9.00 -10.96
N ARG A 83 -20.18 9.30 -9.81
CA ARG A 83 -18.75 9.60 -9.69
C ARG A 83 -18.11 8.64 -8.70
N TYR A 84 -17.01 8.04 -9.12
CA TYR A 84 -16.17 7.18 -8.28
C TYR A 84 -14.76 7.75 -8.23
N GLY A 85 -14.10 7.68 -7.08
CA GLY A 85 -12.66 7.84 -6.99
C GLY A 85 -11.96 6.52 -7.30
N PHE A 86 -10.77 6.56 -7.88
CA PHE A 86 -9.92 5.37 -7.99
C PHE A 86 -8.46 5.70 -7.72
N GLU A 87 -7.74 4.67 -7.27
CA GLU A 87 -6.28 4.62 -7.22
C GLU A 87 -5.84 3.28 -7.84
N TYR A 88 -4.78 3.29 -8.63
CA TYR A 88 -4.04 2.09 -8.99
C TYR A 88 -2.52 2.37 -8.97
N VAL A 89 -1.78 1.61 -8.16
CA VAL A 89 -0.33 1.72 -8.01
C VAL A 89 0.36 0.38 -8.19
N ILE A 90 1.53 0.40 -8.83
CA ILE A 90 2.55 -0.66 -8.74
C ILE A 90 3.85 -0.03 -8.24
N PHE A 91 4.39 -0.58 -7.17
CA PHE A 91 5.72 -0.27 -6.64
C PHE A 91 6.68 -1.36 -7.05
N GLN A 92 7.87 -0.97 -7.45
CA GLN A 92 9.05 -1.82 -7.57
C GLN A 92 9.99 -1.57 -6.39
N ALA A 93 10.57 -2.64 -5.87
CA ALA A 93 11.66 -2.59 -4.92
C ALA A 93 12.81 -3.49 -5.40
N GLU A 94 13.98 -2.89 -5.60
CA GLU A 94 15.22 -3.63 -5.87
C GLU A 94 16.08 -3.68 -4.61
N ARG A 95 16.80 -4.79 -4.39
CA ARG A 95 17.66 -4.92 -3.21
C ARG A 95 18.90 -5.76 -3.49
N GLY A 96 20.04 -5.10 -3.65
CA GLY A 96 21.30 -5.78 -3.89
C GLY A 96 21.21 -6.63 -5.17
N ALA A 97 21.52 -7.93 -5.06
CA ALA A 97 21.46 -8.86 -6.18
C ALA A 97 20.17 -9.70 -6.25
N PHE A 98 19.17 -9.39 -5.42
CA PHE A 98 17.87 -10.08 -5.51
C PHE A 98 17.09 -9.56 -6.72
N PRO A 99 16.31 -10.42 -7.41
CA PRO A 99 15.37 -9.96 -8.43
C PRO A 99 14.44 -8.87 -7.88
N PRO A 100 14.02 -7.89 -8.71
CA PRO A 100 13.05 -6.89 -8.29
C PRO A 100 11.77 -7.54 -7.78
N TYR A 101 11.22 -6.99 -6.71
CA TYR A 101 9.94 -7.41 -6.15
C TYR A 101 8.92 -6.30 -6.26
N TYR A 102 7.67 -6.66 -6.53
CA TYR A 102 6.61 -5.71 -6.80
C TYR A 102 5.48 -5.84 -5.78
N ALA A 103 4.87 -4.71 -5.44
CA ALA A 103 3.66 -4.62 -4.66
C ALA A 103 2.68 -3.69 -5.38
N ALA A 104 1.41 -4.07 -5.45
CA ALA A 104 0.38 -3.30 -6.12
C ALA A 104 -0.85 -3.14 -5.24
N HIS A 105 -1.51 -1.99 -5.35
CA HIS A 105 -2.79 -1.73 -4.73
C HIS A 105 -3.74 -1.14 -5.77
N PHE A 106 -5.00 -1.56 -5.72
CA PHE A 106 -6.07 -0.99 -6.52
C PHE A 106 -7.25 -0.72 -5.60
N ALA A 107 -7.86 0.46 -5.74
CA ALA A 107 -8.99 0.84 -4.92
C ALA A 107 -10.01 1.65 -5.71
N VAL A 108 -11.28 1.48 -5.34
CA VAL A 108 -12.41 2.29 -5.82
C VAL A 108 -13.19 2.84 -4.64
N THR A 109 -13.43 4.15 -4.67
CA THR A 109 -14.25 4.88 -3.70
C THR A 109 -15.57 5.27 -4.32
N ASP A 110 -16.68 4.80 -3.75
CA ASP A 110 -18.02 5.30 -4.01
C ASP A 110 -18.41 6.29 -2.92
N ASN A 111 -18.31 7.58 -3.23
CA ASN A 111 -18.66 8.65 -2.30
C ASN A 111 -20.16 8.71 -2.00
N ALA A 112 -21.02 8.40 -2.97
CA ALA A 112 -22.47 8.47 -2.79
C ALA A 112 -22.98 7.30 -1.94
N GLY A 113 -22.48 6.10 -2.22
CA GLY A 113 -22.77 4.88 -1.45
C GLY A 113 -21.97 4.74 -0.16
N GLN A 114 -21.06 5.67 0.15
CA GLN A 114 -20.17 5.63 1.33
C GLN A 114 -19.39 4.31 1.43
N ARG A 115 -18.86 3.84 0.29
CA ARG A 115 -18.19 2.55 0.18
C ARG A 115 -16.77 2.72 -0.34
N PHE A 116 -15.84 2.01 0.27
CA PHE A 116 -14.45 1.88 -0.19
C PHE A 116 -14.15 0.39 -0.36
N VAL A 117 -13.66 0.01 -1.53
CA VAL A 117 -13.22 -1.35 -1.85
C VAL A 117 -11.81 -1.28 -2.39
N TYR A 118 -10.99 -2.26 -1.99
CA TYR A 118 -9.60 -2.34 -2.42
C TYR A 118 -9.15 -3.80 -2.45
N ASP A 119 -8.08 -4.03 -3.19
CA ASP A 119 -7.34 -5.28 -3.17
C ASP A 119 -5.84 -4.99 -3.38
N GLN A 120 -4.99 -5.99 -3.19
CA GLN A 120 -3.55 -5.87 -3.29
C GLN A 120 -2.91 -7.13 -3.86
N ARG A 121 -1.79 -6.94 -4.58
CA ARG A 121 -1.00 -8.03 -5.14
C ARG A 121 0.47 -7.81 -4.84
N ALA A 122 1.22 -8.90 -4.77
CA ALA A 122 2.65 -8.83 -4.59
C ALA A 122 3.33 -10.04 -5.23
N GLY A 123 4.50 -9.83 -5.81
CA GLY A 123 5.22 -10.90 -6.50
C GLY A 123 6.45 -10.40 -7.25
N PRO A 124 7.29 -11.34 -7.71
CA PRO A 124 8.40 -11.04 -8.61
C PRO A 124 7.89 -10.84 -10.05
N ASP A 125 8.81 -10.50 -10.96
CA ASP A 125 8.65 -10.66 -12.40
C ASP A 125 7.47 -9.91 -13.05
N ALA A 126 7.16 -8.70 -12.57
CA ALA A 126 6.08 -7.90 -13.14
C ALA A 126 6.41 -7.27 -14.50
N ARG A 127 7.68 -6.95 -14.78
CA ARG A 127 8.10 -6.29 -16.03
C ARG A 127 7.88 -7.19 -17.24
N ARG A 128 7.43 -6.60 -18.35
CA ARG A 128 7.24 -7.26 -19.65
C ARG A 128 7.95 -6.48 -20.75
N ASP A 129 8.37 -7.20 -21.78
CA ASP A 129 9.03 -6.61 -22.95
C ASP A 129 8.04 -5.71 -23.72
N THR A 130 8.52 -4.55 -24.16
CA THR A 130 7.78 -3.58 -24.97
C THR A 130 8.72 -2.83 -25.90
N GLU A 131 8.20 -2.34 -27.03
CA GLU A 131 8.98 -1.54 -27.99
C GLU A 131 9.23 -0.10 -27.51
N ALA A 132 8.35 0.42 -26.66
CA ALA A 132 8.45 1.76 -26.06
C ALA A 132 7.74 1.81 -24.71
N GLY A 133 8.17 2.76 -23.86
CA GLY A 133 7.59 3.01 -22.55
C GLY A 133 7.72 1.83 -21.59
N PHE A 134 6.67 1.56 -20.83
CA PHE A 134 6.65 0.47 -19.85
C PHE A 134 5.50 -0.51 -20.11
N SER A 135 5.70 -1.74 -19.66
CA SER A 135 4.68 -2.77 -19.58
C SER A 135 4.90 -3.61 -18.33
N LEU A 136 3.86 -3.69 -17.49
CA LEU A 136 3.84 -4.40 -16.22
C LEU A 136 2.62 -5.30 -16.18
N ASP A 137 2.79 -6.50 -15.64
CA ASP A 137 1.72 -7.43 -15.34
C ASP A 137 2.07 -8.23 -14.08
N LEU A 138 1.31 -7.95 -13.02
CA LEU A 138 1.40 -8.62 -11.73
C LEU A 138 0.15 -9.47 -11.51
N ASP A 139 0.28 -10.76 -11.82
CA ASP A 139 -0.78 -11.79 -11.67
C ASP A 139 -2.06 -11.52 -12.49
N GLY A 140 -1.98 -10.74 -13.58
CA GLY A 140 -3.12 -10.32 -14.41
C GLY A 140 -3.55 -8.86 -14.21
N TRP A 141 -2.97 -8.16 -13.24
CA TRP A 141 -3.11 -6.70 -13.11
C TRP A 141 -2.04 -6.02 -13.93
N THR A 142 -2.45 -5.28 -14.96
CA THR A 142 -1.53 -4.73 -15.96
C THR A 142 -1.55 -3.22 -16.01
N MET A 143 -0.36 -2.63 -16.14
CA MET A 143 -0.20 -1.25 -16.59
C MET A 143 0.75 -1.22 -17.77
N ALA A 144 0.37 -0.55 -18.85
CA ALA A 144 1.26 -0.29 -19.97
C ALA A 144 1.05 1.13 -20.46
N GLY A 145 2.12 1.80 -20.87
CA GLY A 145 2.04 3.19 -21.29
C GLY A 145 3.26 3.63 -22.08
N ALA A 146 3.03 4.47 -23.09
CA ALA A 146 4.07 5.15 -23.84
C ALA A 146 3.54 6.47 -24.41
N LEU A 147 4.34 7.53 -24.35
CA LEU A 147 4.07 8.84 -24.92
C LEU A 147 2.70 9.41 -24.51
N GLY A 148 2.33 9.20 -23.25
CA GLY A 148 1.06 9.67 -22.67
C GLY A 148 -0.18 8.86 -23.07
N HIS A 149 -0.02 7.70 -23.70
CA HIS A 149 -1.09 6.76 -23.99
C HIS A 149 -0.98 5.53 -23.10
N ASP A 150 -1.80 5.49 -22.04
CA ASP A 150 -1.72 4.45 -21.01
C ASP A 150 -2.96 3.56 -20.99
N ARG A 151 -2.76 2.29 -20.67
CA ARG A 151 -3.79 1.29 -20.47
C ARG A 151 -3.59 0.62 -19.12
N LEU A 152 -4.63 0.68 -18.29
CA LEU A 152 -4.66 0.11 -16.95
C LEU A 152 -5.74 -0.97 -16.88
N VAL A 153 -5.41 -2.14 -16.34
CA VAL A 153 -6.35 -3.24 -16.10
C VAL A 153 -6.11 -3.79 -14.70
N ALA A 154 -7.13 -3.72 -13.86
CA ALA A 154 -7.14 -4.34 -12.54
C ALA A 154 -8.57 -4.81 -12.23
N ASP A 155 -8.66 -5.84 -11.40
CA ASP A 155 -9.90 -6.46 -10.94
C ASP A 155 -9.81 -6.76 -9.44
N MET A 156 -10.94 -6.70 -8.74
CA MET A 156 -11.00 -7.04 -7.31
C MET A 156 -12.37 -7.63 -6.99
N ALA A 157 -12.43 -8.44 -5.93
CA ALA A 157 -13.70 -8.95 -5.42
C ALA A 157 -14.59 -7.80 -4.94
N GLY A 158 -15.86 -7.82 -5.38
CA GLY A 158 -16.84 -6.77 -5.10
C GLY A 158 -17.77 -7.05 -3.93
#